data_AF-A0A250IE92-F1
#
_entry.id   AF-A0A250IE92-F1
#
_cell.length_a   1.000
_cell.length_b   1.000
_cell.length_c   1.000
_cell.angle_alpha   90.00
_cell.angle_beta   90.00
_cell.angle_gamma   90.00
#
_symmetry.space_group_name_H-M   'P 1'
#
loop_
_entity.id
_entity.type
_entity.pdbx_description
1 polymer ?
#
loop_
_entity_poly.entity_id
_entity_poly.type
_entity_poly.pdbx_seq_one_letter_code
_entity_poly.pdbx_strand_id
1 'polypeptide(L)' 'MTKPKNSLVANINRRKKAGTSRPKSKSTVGKKAYKNMERGWGKTARKKTAKKKTATKGRSRKSHG' A
#
# COMPACT_ATOMS: atom_id res chain seq x y z
N MET A 1 24.43 -1.65 20.38
CA MET A 1 23.50 -0.91 19.49
C MET A 1 22.05 -1.20 19.91
N THR A 2 21.41 -0.28 20.61
CA THR A 2 20.03 -0.41 21.10
C THR A 2 19.06 -0.38 19.92
N LYS A 3 18.44 -1.50 19.56
CA LYS A 3 17.33 -1.52 18.60
C LYS A 3 16.22 -0.60 19.12
N PRO A 4 15.82 0.46 18.39
CA PRO A 4 14.79 1.37 18.86
C PRO A 4 13.52 0.56 19.13
N LYS A 5 13.09 0.55 20.40
CA LYS A 5 11.95 -0.19 20.93
C LYS A 5 10.63 0.13 20.20
N ASN A 6 10.60 1.22 19.43
CA ASN A 6 9.41 1.73 18.73
C ASN A 6 9.50 1.61 17.21
N SER A 7 10.49 0.90 16.66
CA SER A 7 10.52 0.68 15.21
C SER A 7 9.39 -0.27 14.77
N LEU A 8 8.75 0.08 13.64
CA LEU A 8 7.71 -0.75 13.02
C LEU A 8 8.19 -2.20 12.83
N VAL A 9 9.44 -2.38 12.41
CA VAL A 9 10.06 -3.69 12.19
C VAL A 9 10.22 -4.48 13.50
N ALA A 10 10.63 -3.83 14.60
CA ALA A 10 10.72 -4.49 15.90
C ALA A 10 9.33 -4.93 16.40
N ASN A 11 8.29 -4.10 16.22
CA ASN A 11 6.92 -4.45 16.59
C ASN A 11 6.38 -5.64 15.79
N ILE A 12 6.65 -5.68 14.48
CA ILE A 12 6.26 -6.81 13.63
C ILE A 12 6.93 -8.10 14.08
N ASN A 13 8.26 -8.08 14.27
CA ASN A 13 9.00 -9.27 14.69
C ASN A 13 8.60 -9.73 16.09
N ARG A 14 8.31 -8.79 17.00
CA ARG A 14 7.81 -9.11 18.34
C ARG A 14 6.44 -9.80 18.28
N ARG A 15 5.48 -9.31 17.49
CA ARG A 15 4.17 -9.97 17.32
C ARG A 15 4.23 -11.31 16.60
N LYS A 16 5.22 -11.51 15.73
CA LYS A 16 5.47 -12.82 15.10
C LYS A 16 6.02 -13.82 16.13
N LYS A 17 7.04 -13.43 16.89
CA LYS A 17 7.63 -14.25 17.95
C LYS A 17 6.65 -14.58 19.08
N ALA A 18 5.80 -13.61 19.44
CA ALA A 18 4.79 -13.78 20.48
C ALA A 18 3.52 -14.53 19.99
N GLY A 19 3.41 -14.87 18.69
CA GLY A 19 2.22 -15.53 18.14
C GLY A 19 0.95 -14.66 18.10
N THR A 20 0.98 -13.43 18.60
CA THR A 20 -0.17 -12.50 18.64
C THR A 20 -0.45 -11.81 17.30
N SER A 21 0.05 -12.37 16.19
CA SER A 21 -0.22 -11.85 14.87
C SER A 21 -1.67 -12.15 14.50
N ARG A 22 -2.39 -11.16 13.95
CA ARG A 22 -3.81 -11.35 13.61
C ARG A 22 -3.96 -12.40 12.50
N PRO A 23 -4.81 -13.42 12.68
CA PRO A 23 -5.12 -14.36 11.60
C PRO A 23 -5.83 -13.64 10.46
N LYS A 24 -5.80 -14.24 9.27
CA LYS A 24 -6.35 -13.60 8.06
C LYS A 24 -7.84 -13.27 8.20
N SER A 25 -8.60 -14.07 8.94
CA SER A 25 -10.02 -13.87 9.26
C SER A 25 -10.29 -12.62 10.10
N LYS A 26 -9.33 -12.18 10.93
CA LYS A 26 -9.43 -10.95 11.76
C LYS A 26 -8.79 -9.75 11.08
N SER A 27 -8.33 -9.89 9.83
CA SER A 27 -7.79 -8.79 9.04
C SER A 27 -8.94 -8.04 8.38
N THR A 28 -8.97 -6.72 8.55
CA THR A 28 -9.92 -5.84 7.83
C THR A 28 -9.55 -5.68 6.35
N VAL A 29 -8.35 -6.14 5.96
CA VAL A 29 -7.89 -6.09 4.58
C VAL A 29 -8.36 -7.34 3.83
N GLY A 30 -9.45 -7.18 3.10
CA GLY A 30 -9.98 -8.18 2.17
C GLY A 30 -9.03 -8.48 1.00
N LYS A 31 -9.23 -9.61 0.32
CA LYS A 31 -8.40 -10.06 -0.81
C LYS A 31 -8.34 -9.02 -1.95
N LYS A 32 -9.48 -8.39 -2.27
CA LYS A 32 -9.58 -7.34 -3.31
C LYS A 32 -8.77 -6.09 -2.94
N ALA A 33 -8.87 -5.64 -1.68
CA ALA A 33 -8.11 -4.50 -1.18
C ALA A 33 -6.61 -4.78 -1.17
N TYR A 34 -6.20 -5.99 -0.75
CA TYR A 34 -4.80 -6.41 -0.77
C TYR A 34 -4.20 -6.40 -2.19
N LYS A 35 -4.89 -7.00 -3.17
CA LYS A 35 -4.48 -6.96 -4.59
C LYS A 35 -4.37 -5.52 -5.13
N ASN A 36 -5.19 -4.60 -4.64
CA ASN A 36 -5.11 -3.19 -5.03
C ASN A 36 -3.86 -2.49 -4.46
N MET A 37 -3.47 -2.80 -3.22
CA MET A 37 -2.28 -2.23 -2.59
C MET A 37 -0.98 -2.77 -3.19
N GLU A 38 -0.90 -4.10 -3.43
CA GLU A 38 0.24 -4.73 -4.09
C GLU A 38 0.54 -4.10 -5.45
N ARG A 39 -0.53 -3.79 -6.19
CA ARG A 39 -0.46 -3.07 -7.47
C ARG A 39 0.16 -1.68 -7.36
N GLY A 40 0.34 -1.10 -6.17
CA GLY A 40 0.98 0.19 -5.91
C GLY A 40 2.39 0.11 -5.32
N TRP A 41 2.82 -1.07 -4.86
CA TRP A 41 4.11 -1.25 -4.17
C TRP A 41 5.31 -1.39 -5.13
N GLY A 42 5.07 -1.69 -6.41
CA GLY A 42 6.11 -1.75 -7.44
C GLY A 42 6.42 -0.38 -8.08
N LYS A 43 7.68 -0.12 -8.46
CA LYS A 43 8.10 1.11 -9.16
C LYS A 43 7.33 1.35 -10.48
N THR A 44 6.88 0.28 -11.13
CA THR A 44 6.08 0.30 -12.36
C THR A 44 4.68 0.86 -12.15
N ALA A 45 4.10 0.70 -10.96
CA ALA A 45 2.79 1.21 -10.60
C ALA A 45 2.74 2.74 -10.55
N ARG A 46 3.76 3.34 -9.91
CA ARG A 46 3.94 4.80 -9.84
C ARG A 46 4.04 5.44 -11.24
N LYS A 47 4.68 4.75 -12.20
CA LYS A 47 4.78 5.25 -13.59
C LYS A 47 3.44 5.19 -14.32
N LYS A 48 2.65 4.13 -14.14
CA LYS A 48 1.32 4.01 -14.77
C LYS A 48 0.29 5.00 -14.20
N THR A 49 0.29 5.24 -12.90
CA THR A 49 -0.60 6.23 -12.27
C THR A 49 -0.20 7.66 -12.64
N ALA A 50 1.10 7.97 -12.73
CA ALA A 50 1.57 9.26 -13.26
C ALA A 50 1.12 9.48 -14.71
N LYS A 51 1.26 8.46 -15.59
CA LYS A 51 0.82 8.52 -16.99
C LYS A 51 -0.71 8.63 -17.14
N LYS A 52 -1.50 8.00 -16.25
CA LYS A 52 -2.96 8.18 -16.22
C LYS A 52 -3.35 9.56 -15.71
N LYS A 53 -2.70 10.08 -14.65
CA LYS A 53 -2.99 11.44 -14.15
C LYS A 53 -2.71 12.51 -15.19
N THR A 54 -1.62 12.38 -15.97
CA THR A 54 -1.33 13.30 -17.08
C THR A 54 -2.34 13.18 -18.22
N ALA A 55 -2.76 11.95 -18.59
CA ALA A 55 -3.79 11.73 -19.61
C ALA A 55 -5.19 12.24 -19.21
N THR A 56 -5.56 12.11 -17.93
CA THR A 56 -6.89 12.57 -17.44
C THR A 56 -6.94 14.10 -17.31
N LYS A 57 -5.81 14.75 -16.97
CA LYS A 57 -5.69 16.22 -16.90
C LYS A 57 -5.74 16.88 -18.28
N GLY A 58 -5.29 16.20 -19.34
CA GLY A 58 -5.42 16.70 -20.72
C GLY A 58 -6.85 16.59 -21.28
N ARG A 59 -7.61 15.58 -20.84
CA ARG A 59 -8.97 15.30 -21.36
C ARG A 59 -10.06 16.17 -20.72
N SER A 60 -9.85 16.63 -19.47
CA SER A 60 -10.74 17.59 -18.78
C SER A 60 -10.64 19.02 -19.31
N ARG A 61 -9.59 19.39 -20.04
CA ARG A 61 -9.40 20.76 -20.58
C ARG A 61 -10.11 21.00 -21.91
N LYS A 62 -10.78 20.00 -22.48
CA LYS A 62 -11.37 20.05 -23.83
C LYS A 62 -12.91 19.97 -23.86
N SER A 63 -13.58 20.06 -22.70
CA SER A 63 -15.05 19.93 -22.58
C SER A 63 -15.77 21.22 -22.19
N HIS A 64 -15.11 22.38 -22.30
CA HIS A 64 -15.78 23.67 -22.31
C HIS A 64 -15.41 24.35 -23.62
N GLY A 65 -16.23 24.09 -24.64
CA GLY A 65 -16.24 24.73 -25.95
C GLY A 65 -17.66 24.67 -26.45
#